data_AF-A0A3C1PLG1-F1
#
_entry.id   AF-A0A3C1PLG1-F1
#
_cell.length_a   1.000
_cell.length_b   1.000
_cell.length_c   1.000
_cell.angle_alpha   90.00
_cell.angle_beta   90.00
_cell.angle_gamma   90.00
#
_symmetry.space_group_name_H-M   'P 1'
#
loop_
_entity.id
_entity.type
_entity.pdbx_description
1 polymer ?
#
loop_
_entity_poly.entity_id
_entity_poly.type
_entity_poly.pdbx_seq_one_letter_code
_entity_poly.pdbx_strand_id
1 'polypeptide(L)'
;MEPVITNEPECCPKFSPENWDDKTIEWENKSFIKDKVFTLFYMPMNFGAAMKRLDAKTTAAKAQVPDYLCLSNHTSKWNMDLYLAVDKEVPDTENVKLSGKYYCKTY
;
A
#
# COMPACT_ATOMS: atom_id res chain seq x y z
N MET A 1 24.94 -15.94 26.23
CA MET A 1 23.48 -15.83 26.27
C MET A 1 23.08 -15.13 25.00
N GLU A 2 22.68 -15.90 23.99
CA GLU A 2 22.19 -15.35 22.73
C GLU A 2 20.78 -14.78 22.98
N PRO A 3 20.43 -13.61 22.42
CA PRO A 3 19.13 -13.01 22.67
C PRO A 3 18.05 -13.83 21.97
N VAL A 4 17.07 -14.29 22.75
CA VAL A 4 15.84 -14.87 22.24
C VAL A 4 15.03 -13.74 21.60
N ILE A 5 15.07 -13.64 20.27
CA ILE A 5 14.21 -12.74 19.51
C ILE A 5 12.78 -13.29 19.62
N THR A 6 11.99 -12.69 20.52
CA THR A 6 10.55 -12.89 20.58
C THR A 6 9.92 -12.02 19.50
N ASN A 7 9.76 -12.58 18.30
CA ASN A 7 9.00 -11.93 17.22
C ASN A 7 7.51 -12.01 17.58
N GLU A 8 7.04 -11.10 18.44
CA GLU A 8 5.63 -10.77 18.48
C GLU A 8 5.25 -10.20 17.10
N PRO A 9 4.15 -10.64 16.47
CA PRO A 9 3.72 -10.05 15.20
C PRO A 9 3.24 -8.63 15.47
N GLU A 10 4.15 -7.67 15.38
CA GLU A 10 3.81 -6.25 15.46
C GLU A 10 3.03 -5.85 14.19
N CYS A 11 1.85 -5.27 14.39
CA CYS A 11 1.06 -4.73 13.29
C CYS A 11 1.70 -3.41 12.86
N CYS A 12 2.39 -3.46 11.72
CA CYS A 12 3.24 -2.43 11.13
C CYS A 12 4.59 -2.26 11.87
N PRO A 13 5.66 -2.90 11.39
CA PRO A 13 6.98 -2.73 11.97
C PRO A 13 7.47 -1.29 11.81
N LYS A 14 8.44 -0.92 12.65
CA LYS A 14 9.03 0.42 12.59
C LYS A 14 9.52 0.70 11.16
N PHE A 15 9.07 1.82 10.60
CA PHE A 15 9.49 2.25 9.27
C PHE A 15 11.00 2.51 9.24
N SER A 16 11.70 1.92 8.26
CA SER A 16 13.13 2.09 8.02
C SER A 16 13.34 2.99 6.79
N PRO A 17 13.63 4.29 6.96
CA PRO A 17 13.79 5.24 5.86
C PRO A 17 14.92 4.84 4.90
N GLU A 18 15.97 4.19 5.41
CA GLU A 18 17.14 3.73 4.64
C GLU A 18 16.80 2.84 3.45
N ASN A 19 15.66 2.15 3.48
CA ASN A 19 15.20 1.29 2.39
C ASN A 19 14.58 2.07 1.22
N TRP A 20 14.28 3.35 1.42
CA TRP A 20 13.51 4.18 0.49
C TRP A 20 14.18 5.51 0.16
N ASP A 21 15.00 6.05 1.06
CA ASP A 21 15.55 7.39 0.92
C ASP A 21 16.56 7.52 -0.23
N ASP A 22 16.40 8.56 -1.04
CA ASP A 22 17.21 8.84 -2.24
C ASP A 22 17.44 7.64 -3.17
N LYS A 23 16.45 6.73 -3.25
CA LYS A 23 16.53 5.52 -4.08
C LYS A 23 15.64 5.62 -5.30
N THR A 24 16.08 4.97 -6.37
CA THR A 24 15.25 4.72 -7.54
C THR A 24 14.90 3.25 -7.60
N ILE A 25 13.60 2.95 -7.60
CA ILE A 25 13.05 1.61 -7.65
C ILE A 25 12.45 1.39 -9.03
N GLU A 26 12.81 0.27 -9.66
CA GLU A 26 12.22 -0.16 -10.92
C GLU A 26 11.23 -1.27 -10.64
N TRP A 27 9.98 -1.08 -11.06
CA TRP A 27 8.93 -2.08 -10.97
C TRP A 27 8.64 -2.62 -12.35
N GLU A 28 8.52 -3.94 -12.43
CA GLU A 28 8.04 -4.63 -13.61
C GLU A 28 6.81 -5.46 -13.22
N ASN A 29 5.64 -5.02 -13.67
CA ASN A 29 4.34 -5.66 -13.43
C ASN A 29 4.04 -5.92 -11.93
N LYS A 30 4.46 -5.00 -11.05
CA LYS A 30 4.17 -5.12 -9.61
C LYS A 30 2.66 -5.05 -9.40
N SER A 31 2.12 -6.02 -8.67
CA SER A 31 0.68 -6.16 -8.43
C SER A 31 0.18 -5.25 -7.33
N PHE A 32 -0.93 -4.57 -7.61
CA PHE A 32 -1.65 -3.70 -6.68
C PHE A 32 -3.14 -3.99 -6.75
N ILE A 33 -3.85 -3.75 -5.66
CA ILE A 33 -5.31 -3.65 -5.66
C ILE A 33 -5.73 -2.19 -5.50
N LYS A 34 -6.76 -1.79 -6.24
CA LYS A 34 -7.24 -0.42 -6.30
C LYS A 34 -8.54 -0.24 -5.52
N ASP A 35 -8.63 0.84 -4.74
CA ASP A 35 -9.88 1.35 -4.16
C ASP A 35 -9.94 2.88 -4.29
N LYS A 36 -11.12 3.45 -4.07
CA LYS A 36 -11.39 4.88 -4.19
C LYS A 36 -11.73 5.51 -2.84
N VAL A 37 -11.18 6.68 -2.65
CA VAL A 37 -11.45 7.57 -1.53
C VAL A 37 -12.15 8.80 -2.09
N PHE A 38 -13.31 9.11 -1.52
CA PHE A 38 -14.00 10.35 -1.77
C PHE A 38 -13.23 11.48 -1.08
N THR A 39 -12.86 12.49 -1.85
CA THR A 39 -12.22 13.69 -1.34
C THR A 39 -13.14 14.89 -1.48
N LEU A 40 -12.94 15.91 -0.64
CA LEU A 40 -13.55 17.22 -0.78
C LEU A 40 -12.41 18.24 -0.80
N PHE A 41 -12.18 18.88 -1.95
CA PHE A 41 -11.02 19.76 -2.15
C PHE A 41 -9.68 19.08 -1.77
N TYR A 42 -9.48 17.84 -2.24
CA TYR A 42 -8.32 17.00 -1.92
C TYR A 42 -8.23 16.51 -0.46
N MET A 43 -9.13 16.93 0.43
CA MET A 43 -9.21 16.37 1.78
C MET A 43 -9.93 15.01 1.75
N PRO A 44 -9.32 13.92 2.23
CA PRO A 44 -9.94 12.60 2.14
C PRO A 44 -10.99 12.41 3.25
N MET A 45 -12.25 12.29 2.85
CA MET A 45 -13.38 12.26 3.79
C MET A 45 -13.67 10.85 4.33
N ASN A 46 -13.34 9.81 3.57
CA ASN A 46 -13.66 8.41 3.92
C ASN A 46 -12.44 7.47 3.87
N PHE A 47 -11.22 8.00 4.04
CA PHE A 47 -9.99 7.22 3.95
C PHE A 47 -9.97 5.97 4.82
N GLY A 48 -10.30 6.12 6.11
CA GLY A 48 -10.30 4.99 7.05
C GLY A 48 -11.30 3.89 6.65
N ALA A 49 -12.43 4.26 6.08
CA ALA A 49 -13.39 3.29 5.56
C ALA A 49 -12.84 2.56 4.31
N ALA A 50 -12.14 3.26 3.42
CA ALA A 50 -11.47 2.65 2.27
C ALA A 50 -10.37 1.68 2.69
N MET A 51 -9.53 2.06 3.65
CA MET A 51 -8.49 1.17 4.19
C MET A 51 -9.09 -0.10 4.82
N LYS A 52 -10.19 0.02 5.59
CA LYS A 52 -10.89 -1.16 6.14
C LYS A 52 -11.45 -2.07 5.05
N ARG A 53 -11.96 -1.52 3.94
CA ARG A 53 -12.44 -2.33 2.81
C ARG A 53 -11.29 -3.06 2.13
N LEU A 54 -10.18 -2.37 1.88
CA LEU A 54 -8.97 -2.96 1.31
C LEU A 54 -8.42 -4.08 2.20
N ASP A 55 -8.29 -3.83 3.49
CA ASP A 55 -7.82 -4.82 4.47
C ASP A 55 -8.71 -6.07 4.53
N ALA A 56 -10.04 -5.88 4.56
CA ALA A 56 -10.99 -6.98 4.53
C ALA A 56 -10.85 -7.85 3.25
N LYS A 57 -10.64 -7.21 2.10
CA LYS A 57 -10.45 -7.90 0.80
C LYS A 57 -9.14 -8.69 0.77
N THR A 58 -8.04 -8.06 1.19
CA THR A 58 -6.72 -8.68 1.26
C THR A 58 -6.72 -9.87 2.23
N THR A 59 -7.34 -9.71 3.40
CA THR A 59 -7.48 -10.75 4.41
C THR A 59 -8.34 -11.92 3.92
N ALA A 60 -9.48 -11.64 3.27
CA ALA A 60 -10.35 -12.66 2.69
C ALA A 60 -9.62 -13.49 1.62
N ALA A 61 -8.77 -12.85 0.81
CA ALA A 61 -7.94 -13.51 -0.19
C ALA A 61 -6.67 -14.18 0.38
N LYS A 62 -6.38 -14.01 1.68
CA LYS A 62 -5.11 -14.39 2.32
C LYS A 62 -3.90 -13.87 1.54
N ALA A 63 -4.02 -12.66 0.99
CA ALA A 63 -2.93 -11.98 0.31
C ALA A 63 -2.05 -11.26 1.33
N GLN A 64 -0.76 -11.16 1.03
CA GLN A 64 0.19 -10.41 1.83
C GLN A 64 0.41 -9.04 1.21
N VAL A 65 0.69 -8.05 2.05
CA VAL A 65 1.05 -6.70 1.63
C VAL A 65 2.57 -6.57 1.73
N PRO A 66 3.33 -6.86 0.65
CA PRO A 66 4.77 -6.71 0.69
C PRO A 66 5.15 -5.26 0.99
N ASP A 67 6.17 -5.10 1.84
CA ASP A 67 6.74 -3.82 2.23
C ASP A 67 5.75 -2.84 2.91
N TYR A 68 4.55 -3.31 3.27
CA TYR A 68 3.44 -2.47 3.76
C TYR A 68 3.17 -1.25 2.86
N LEU A 69 3.35 -1.42 1.54
CA LEU A 69 3.29 -0.33 0.57
C LEU A 69 1.84 -0.03 0.14
N CYS A 70 1.41 1.22 0.34
CA CYS A 70 0.18 1.76 -0.23
C CYS A 70 0.46 3.12 -0.89
N LEU A 71 0.12 3.25 -2.17
CA LEU A 71 0.23 4.51 -2.91
C LEU A 71 -1.11 5.22 -2.92
N SER A 72 -1.08 6.55 -2.85
CA SER A 72 -2.26 7.39 -3.01
C SER A 72 -2.04 8.34 -4.19
N ASN A 73 -3.06 8.46 -5.04
CA ASN A 73 -3.04 9.37 -6.18
C ASN A 73 -4.32 10.20 -6.22
N HIS A 74 -4.18 11.52 -6.09
CA HIS A 74 -5.32 12.42 -6.25
C HIS A 74 -5.62 12.63 -7.73
N THR A 75 -6.68 11.99 -8.22
CA THR A 75 -7.12 12.15 -9.61
C THR A 75 -8.01 13.38 -9.81
N SER A 76 -8.66 13.88 -8.76
CA SER A 76 -9.40 15.15 -8.79
C SER A 76 -9.62 15.73 -7.40
N LYS A 77 -10.28 16.89 -7.33
CA LYS A 77 -10.77 17.49 -6.06
C LYS A 77 -11.75 16.62 -5.29
N TRP A 78 -12.32 15.61 -5.96
CA TRP A 78 -13.42 14.78 -5.47
C TRP A 78 -13.06 13.29 -5.33
N ASN A 79 -11.93 12.87 -5.89
CA ASN A 79 -11.51 11.48 -5.91
C ASN A 79 -10.01 11.33 -5.68
N MET A 80 -9.66 10.31 -4.91
CA MET A 80 -8.31 9.82 -4.73
C MET A 80 -8.32 8.30 -4.89
N ASP A 81 -7.38 7.80 -5.68
CA ASP A 81 -7.20 6.38 -5.89
C ASP A 81 -6.12 5.86 -4.92
N LEU A 82 -6.41 4.73 -4.28
CA LEU A 82 -5.48 3.98 -3.45
C LEU A 82 -5.01 2.75 -4.20
N TYR A 83 -3.71 2.46 -4.12
CA TYR A 83 -3.08 1.27 -4.67
C TYR A 83 -2.34 0.55 -3.56
N LEU A 84 -2.91 -0.54 -3.04
CA LEU A 84 -2.26 -1.37 -2.03
C LEU A 84 -1.47 -2.48 -2.72
N ALA A 85 -0.17 -2.59 -2.44
CA ALA A 85 0.67 -3.64 -3.00
C ALA A 85 0.21 -5.01 -2.48
N VAL A 86 0.14 -6.00 -3.36
CA VAL A 86 -0.23 -7.37 -2.99
C VAL A 86 0.72 -8.37 -3.64
N ASP A 87 0.94 -9.50 -2.96
CA ASP A 87 1.76 -10.61 -3.47
C ASP A 87 1.06 -11.42 -4.57
N LYS A 88 -0.28 -11.37 -4.63
CA LYS A 88 -1.11 -12.10 -5.59
C LYS A 88 -2.39 -11.34 -5.93
N GLU A 89 -3.05 -11.77 -7.00
CA GLU A 89 -4.33 -11.20 -7.43
C GLU A 89 -5.43 -11.49 -6.40
N VAL A 90 -6.23 -10.46 -6.09
CA VAL A 90 -7.32 -10.53 -5.11
C VAL A 90 -8.66 -10.57 -5.86
N PRO A 91 -9.51 -11.58 -5.64
CA PRO A 91 -10.83 -11.66 -6.26
C PRO A 91 -11.73 -10.48 -5.86
N ASP A 92 -12.73 -10.17 -6.69
CA ASP A 92 -13.72 -9.11 -6.47
C ASP A 92 -13.14 -7.71 -6.20
N THR A 93 -11.94 -7.46 -6.73
CA THR A 93 -11.22 -6.19 -6.61
C THR A 93 -10.53 -5.84 -7.91
N GLU A 94 -10.37 -4.54 -8.17
CA GLU A 94 -9.64 -4.05 -9.33
C GLU A 94 -8.13 -4.30 -9.10
N ASN A 95 -7.59 -5.32 -9.77
CA ASN A 95 -6.17 -5.63 -9.76
C ASN A 95 -5.47 -4.81 -10.86
N VAL A 96 -4.41 -4.10 -10.47
CA VAL A 96 -3.63 -3.22 -11.35
C VAL A 96 -2.18 -3.64 -11.29
N LYS A 97 -1.52 -3.67 -12.44
CA LYS A 97 -0.07 -3.92 -12.54
C LYS A 97 0.62 -2.62 -12.91
N LEU A 98 1.57 -2.19 -12.09
CA LEU A 98 2.36 -0.99 -12.35
C LEU A 98 3.78 -1.38 -12.75
N SER A 99 4.23 -0.79 -13.86
CA SER A 99 5.59 -0.91 -14.36
C SER A 99 6.17 0.48 -14.54
N GLY A 100 7.45 0.65 -14.24
CA GLY A 100 8.14 1.94 -14.39
C GLY A 100 9.24 2.16 -13.38
N LYS A 101 9.89 3.31 -13.50
CA LYS A 101 11.01 3.74 -12.66
C LYS A 101 10.55 4.86 -11.74
N TYR A 102 10.56 4.61 -10.43
CA TYR A 102 10.04 5.48 -9.39
C TYR A 102 11.18 5.96 -8.51
N TYR A 103 11.26 7.27 -8.28
CA TYR A 103 12.18 7.83 -7.30
C TYR A 103 11.47 7.97 -5.96
N CYS A 104 12.11 7.48 -4.91
CA CYS A 104 11.63 7.50 -3.54
C CYS A 104 12.50 8.46 -2.72
N LYS A 105 11.83 9.29 -1.91
CA LYS A 105 12.47 10.23 -1.00
C LYS A 105 11.67 10.26 0.30
N THR A 106 12.37 10.17 1.41
CA THR A 106 11.79 10.25 2.76
C THR A 106 12.24 11.55 3.43
N TYR A 107 11.49 12.02 4.43
CA TYR A 107 11.76 13.26 5.17
C TYR A 107 11.73 12.99 6.67
#